data_AF-A0A813E6Q9-F1
#
_entry.id   AF-A0A813E6Q9-F1
#
_cell.length_a   1.000
_cell.length_b   1.000
_cell.length_c   1.000
_cell.angle_alpha   90.00
_cell.angle_beta   90.00
_cell.angle_gamma   90.00
#
_symmetry.space_group_name_H-M   'P 1'
#
loop_
_entity.id
_entity.type
_entity.pdbx_description
1 polymer ?
#
loop_
_entity_poly.entity_id
_entity_poly.type
_entity_poly.pdbx_seq_one_letter_code
_entity_poly.pdbx_strand_id
1 'polypeptide(L)'
;GVVQVVGNPGAFAAAKEDGSVVSWGKAATGCDSSSLADKLPKGIAQVVGHLNAFAAVKEDGSVVSWGDTATGGGSFSVADKLQEGVVQVVGNPGAFAAAKEDGSVVSWGKAASGGDSSSLADKLQEGVVQVVGNVGAFAALKDNGSVVSWGKAATGGDSSSVANKLQEGVVQVVGNV
;
A
#
# COMPACT_ATOMS: atom_id res chain seq x y z
N GLY A 1 13.97 14.84 15.25
CA GLY A 1 14.91 13.81 14.78
C GLY A 1 14.36 13.08 13.56
N VAL A 2 15.15 12.19 12.94
CA VAL A 2 14.67 11.22 11.93
C VAL A 2 14.10 10.01 12.68
N VAL A 3 12.89 9.57 12.33
CA VAL A 3 12.20 8.44 13.00
C VAL A 3 12.26 7.15 12.20
N GLN A 4 12.34 7.23 10.87
CA GLN A 4 12.34 6.06 10.00
C GLN A 4 13.15 6.36 8.73
N VAL A 5 13.87 5.36 8.22
CA VAL A 5 14.48 5.40 6.89
C VAL A 5 14.08 4.14 6.12
N VAL A 6 13.60 4.32 4.90
CA VAL A 6 13.14 3.25 4.01
C VAL A 6 13.85 3.38 2.66
N GLY A 7 14.26 2.26 2.08
CA GLY A 7 14.92 2.20 0.78
C GLY A 7 14.08 1.47 -0.26
N ASN A 8 14.27 1.84 -1.52
CA ASN A 8 13.95 1.04 -2.68
C ASN A 8 15.25 0.85 -3.51
N PRO A 9 15.28 0.05 -4.59
CA PRO A 9 16.49 -0.19 -5.38
C PRO A 9 17.20 1.06 -5.93
N GLY A 10 16.51 2.20 -6.05
CA GLY A 10 17.07 3.43 -6.63
C GLY A 10 17.11 4.66 -5.71
N ALA A 11 16.47 4.62 -4.54
CA ALA A 11 16.31 5.77 -3.66
C ALA A 11 16.07 5.38 -2.20
N PHE A 12 16.27 6.35 -1.31
CA PHE A 12 15.90 6.28 0.10
C PHE A 12 14.92 7.41 0.45
N ALA A 13 14.14 7.20 1.49
CA ALA A 13 13.27 8.19 2.10
C ALA A 13 13.45 8.14 3.63
N ALA A 14 13.60 9.32 4.25
CA ALA A 14 13.61 9.48 5.70
C ALA A 14 12.37 10.24 6.15
N ALA A 15 11.62 9.66 7.08
CA ALA A 15 10.57 10.34 7.82
C ALA A 15 11.16 11.00 9.07
N LYS A 16 10.70 12.20 9.39
CA LYS A 16 11.13 12.97 10.57
C LYS A 16 9.99 13.11 11.58
N GLU A 17 10.38 13.40 12.82
CA GLU A 17 9.44 13.68 13.93
C GLU A 17 8.51 14.86 13.65
N ASP A 18 8.94 15.81 12.81
CA ASP A 18 8.12 16.95 12.40
C ASP A 18 7.07 16.59 11.32
N GLY A 19 7.01 15.33 10.90
CA GLY A 19 6.13 14.84 9.84
C GLY A 19 6.66 15.02 8.43
N SER A 20 7.76 15.74 8.23
CA SER A 20 8.34 15.90 6.91
C SER A 20 9.02 14.61 6.42
N VAL A 21 9.01 14.41 5.10
CA VAL A 21 9.75 13.34 4.43
C VAL A 21 10.80 13.94 3.50
N VAL A 22 12.02 13.42 3.58
CA VAL A 22 13.11 13.76 2.66
C VAL A 22 13.50 12.50 1.90
N SER A 23 13.50 12.54 0.57
CA SER A 23 14.03 11.47 -0.26
C SER A 23 15.29 11.88 -1.03
N TRP A 24 16.15 10.91 -1.30
CA TRP A 24 17.39 11.07 -2.07
C TRP A 24 17.71 9.80 -2.88
N GLY A 25 18.49 9.90 -3.96
CA GLY A 25 18.76 8.80 -4.90
C GLY A 25 18.60 9.17 -6.37
N LYS A 26 18.18 8.22 -7.20
CA LYS A 26 18.02 8.41 -8.65
C LYS A 26 16.72 9.17 -8.94
N ALA A 27 16.81 10.25 -9.72
CA ALA A 27 15.68 11.14 -10.05
C ALA A 27 14.41 10.41 -10.50
N ALA A 28 14.56 9.35 -11.31
CA ALA A 28 13.44 8.56 -11.85
C ALA A 28 12.80 7.56 -10.86
N THR A 29 13.26 7.46 -9.60
CA THR A 29 12.85 6.39 -8.66
C THR A 29 12.37 6.92 -7.31
N GLY A 30 11.75 8.12 -7.29
CA GLY A 30 11.18 8.69 -6.05
C GLY A 30 12.06 9.70 -5.32
N CYS A 31 13.08 10.24 -5.99
CA CYS A 31 14.06 11.15 -5.38
C CYS A 31 13.55 12.59 -5.18
N ASP A 32 12.46 12.99 -5.81
CA ASP A 32 11.90 14.33 -5.62
C ASP A 32 10.73 14.31 -4.63
N SER A 33 11.04 14.41 -3.33
CA SER A 33 10.04 14.70 -2.29
C SER A 33 9.80 16.20 -2.08
N SER A 34 10.37 17.09 -2.91
CA SER A 34 10.26 18.54 -2.70
C SER A 34 8.81 19.02 -2.78
N SER A 35 7.99 18.37 -3.61
CA SER A 35 6.53 18.60 -3.71
C SER A 35 5.71 18.12 -2.50
N LEU A 36 6.33 17.41 -1.56
CA LEU A 36 5.67 16.91 -0.34
C LEU A 36 5.95 17.77 0.89
N ALA A 37 6.94 18.68 0.85
CA ALA A 37 7.31 19.50 2.00
C ALA A 37 6.12 20.27 2.57
N ASP A 38 5.23 20.76 1.71
CA ASP A 38 4.04 21.53 2.10
C ASP A 38 2.81 20.65 2.43
N LYS A 39 2.85 19.34 2.15
CA LYS A 39 1.71 18.40 2.33
C LYS A 39 1.76 17.59 3.64
N LEU A 40 2.76 17.86 4.49
CA LEU A 40 3.14 17.01 5.61
C LEU A 40 3.14 17.69 6.99
N PRO A 41 2.08 18.41 7.42
CA PRO A 41 2.08 19.10 8.71
C PRO A 41 1.79 18.20 9.95
N LYS A 42 1.55 16.89 9.80
CA LYS A 42 0.89 16.07 10.85
C LYS A 42 1.59 14.74 11.20
N GLY A 43 2.92 14.68 11.16
CA GLY A 43 3.65 13.46 11.56
C GLY A 43 3.55 12.31 10.53
N ILE A 44 4.48 11.36 10.58
CA ILE A 44 4.48 10.13 9.77
C ILE A 44 4.44 8.92 10.69
N ALA A 45 3.43 8.09 10.54
CA ALA A 45 3.31 6.83 11.28
C ALA A 45 4.08 5.69 10.60
N GLN A 46 4.07 5.64 9.27
CA GLN A 46 4.71 4.58 8.50
C GLN A 46 5.13 5.08 7.11
N VAL A 47 6.33 4.71 6.65
CA VAL A 47 6.75 4.78 5.26
C VAL A 47 6.96 3.39 4.70
N VAL A 48 6.53 3.17 3.45
CA VAL A 48 6.76 1.95 2.67
C VAL A 48 7.28 2.33 1.30
N GLY A 49 8.27 1.59 0.80
CA GLY A 49 8.87 1.81 -0.51
C GLY A 49 8.96 0.51 -1.31
N HIS A 50 8.61 0.57 -2.59
CA HIS A 50 8.82 -0.55 -3.52
C HIS A 50 9.23 -0.03 -4.90
N LEU A 51 10.27 -0.66 -5.46
CA LEU A 51 10.85 -0.41 -6.78
C LEU A 51 11.16 1.07 -7.07
N ASN A 52 10.21 1.85 -7.59
CA ASN A 52 10.39 3.27 -7.95
C ASN A 52 9.43 4.23 -7.22
N ALA A 53 8.67 3.75 -6.25
CA ALA A 53 7.65 4.52 -5.56
C ALA A 53 7.69 4.33 -4.05
N PHE A 54 7.17 5.32 -3.34
CA PHE A 54 6.98 5.31 -1.89
C PHE A 54 5.56 5.73 -1.55
N ALA A 55 5.09 5.27 -0.40
CA ALA A 55 3.87 5.74 0.24
C ALA A 55 4.13 5.96 1.73
N ALA A 56 3.49 6.97 2.31
CA ALA A 56 3.55 7.24 3.73
C ALA A 56 2.15 7.40 4.31
N VAL A 57 1.91 6.74 5.44
CA VAL A 57 0.74 6.92 6.30
C VAL A 57 1.08 7.99 7.34
N LYS A 58 0.25 9.01 7.44
CA LYS A 58 0.38 10.07 8.44
C LYS A 58 -0.33 9.68 9.74
N GLU A 59 -0.05 10.37 10.83
CA GLU A 59 -0.68 10.09 12.13
C GLU A 59 -2.20 10.35 12.13
N ASP A 60 -2.70 11.20 11.22
CA ASP A 60 -4.13 11.42 11.03
C ASP A 60 -4.80 10.36 10.13
N GLY A 61 -4.08 9.30 9.77
CA GLY A 61 -4.58 8.22 8.92
C GLY A 61 -4.70 8.59 7.44
N SER A 62 -4.21 9.76 7.01
CA SER A 62 -4.13 10.12 5.59
C SER A 62 -2.89 9.50 4.93
N VAL A 63 -2.93 9.31 3.59
CA VAL A 63 -1.79 8.75 2.83
C VAL A 63 -1.32 9.72 1.75
N VAL A 64 0.01 9.80 1.60
CA VAL A 64 0.66 10.41 0.44
C VAL A 64 1.55 9.38 -0.25
N SER A 65 1.60 9.42 -1.58
CA SER A 65 2.57 8.63 -2.35
C SER A 65 3.34 9.51 -3.34
N TRP A 66 4.57 9.10 -3.65
CA TRP A 66 5.45 9.82 -4.56
C TRP A 66 6.39 8.86 -5.32
N GLY A 67 6.97 9.36 -6.40
CA GLY A 67 7.83 8.59 -7.31
C GLY A 67 7.14 8.26 -8.63
N ASP A 68 7.47 7.11 -9.21
CA ASP A 68 6.94 6.72 -10.53
C ASP A 68 5.45 6.40 -10.46
N THR A 69 4.63 7.26 -11.07
CA THR A 69 3.17 7.16 -11.09
C THR A 69 2.68 5.88 -11.77
N ALA A 70 3.44 5.30 -12.71
CA ALA A 70 3.10 4.03 -13.34
C ALA A 70 3.18 2.84 -12.37
N THR A 71 3.85 3.02 -11.23
CA THR A 71 4.04 2.00 -10.18
C THR A 71 3.42 2.39 -8.83
N GLY A 72 2.52 3.38 -8.80
CA GLY A 72 1.83 3.81 -7.59
C GLY A 72 2.45 5.00 -6.86
N GLY A 73 3.48 5.63 -7.45
CA GLY A 73 4.07 6.89 -6.99
C GLY A 73 3.15 8.11 -7.12
N GLY A 74 1.88 7.91 -7.45
CA GLY A 74 0.83 8.91 -7.32
C GLY A 74 -0.50 8.25 -6.96
N SER A 75 -1.11 8.67 -5.87
CA SER A 75 -2.41 8.17 -5.38
C SER A 75 -3.59 9.04 -5.83
N PHE A 76 -3.39 9.90 -6.84
CA PHE A 76 -4.36 10.92 -7.26
C PHE A 76 -5.74 10.36 -7.62
N SER A 77 -5.80 9.17 -8.22
CA SER A 77 -7.06 8.52 -8.62
C SER A 77 -7.90 8.02 -7.43
N VAL A 78 -7.30 7.91 -6.25
CA VAL A 78 -7.95 7.42 -5.03
C VAL A 78 -7.77 8.38 -3.86
N ALA A 79 -7.38 9.63 -4.12
CA ALA A 79 -7.04 10.60 -3.09
C ALA A 79 -8.17 10.81 -2.09
N ASP A 80 -9.42 10.88 -2.54
CA ASP A 80 -10.59 11.06 -1.68
C ASP A 80 -10.81 9.90 -0.70
N LYS A 81 -10.30 8.70 -1.02
CA LYS A 81 -10.41 7.51 -0.17
C LYS A 81 -9.25 7.35 0.80
N LEU A 82 -8.25 8.22 0.73
CA LEU A 82 -6.99 8.17 1.48
C LEU A 82 -6.80 9.40 2.38
N GLN A 83 -7.87 10.13 2.69
CA GLN A 83 -7.80 11.35 3.51
C GLN A 83 -7.77 11.06 5.02
N GLU A 84 -8.20 9.87 5.45
CA GLU A 84 -8.24 9.46 6.85
C GLU A 84 -8.44 7.96 7.01
N GLY A 85 -8.22 7.46 8.24
CA GLY A 85 -8.56 6.11 8.67
C GLY A 85 -7.72 5.00 8.05
N VAL A 86 -6.60 5.29 7.39
CA VAL A 86 -5.64 4.27 6.93
C VAL A 86 -4.73 3.87 8.09
N VAL A 87 -4.65 2.57 8.38
CA VAL A 87 -3.80 2.01 9.45
C VAL A 87 -2.59 1.28 8.93
N GLN A 88 -2.63 0.82 7.69
CA GLN A 88 -1.56 0.04 7.08
C GLN A 88 -1.51 0.34 5.59
N VAL A 89 -0.29 0.54 5.07
CA VAL A 89 -0.03 0.48 3.64
C VAL A 89 0.96 -0.65 3.37
N VAL A 90 0.69 -1.42 2.32
CA VAL A 90 1.59 -2.47 1.81
C VAL A 90 1.83 -2.24 0.33
N GLY A 91 3.06 -2.44 -0.10
CA GLY A 91 3.47 -2.27 -1.50
C GLY A 91 3.84 -3.59 -2.15
N ASN A 92 3.83 -3.58 -3.49
CA ASN A 92 4.54 -4.50 -4.34
C ASN A 92 5.28 -3.70 -5.44
N PRO A 93 6.11 -4.33 -6.28
CA PRO A 93 6.87 -3.63 -7.32
C PRO A 93 6.06 -2.75 -8.30
N GLY A 94 4.74 -2.88 -8.38
CA GLY A 94 3.91 -2.09 -9.30
C GLY A 94 2.70 -1.39 -8.68
N ALA A 95 2.36 -1.62 -7.41
CA ALA A 95 1.13 -1.12 -6.80
C ALA A 95 1.24 -1.03 -5.27
N PHE A 96 0.29 -0.35 -4.66
CA PHE A 96 0.08 -0.30 -3.22
C PHE A 96 -1.37 -0.65 -2.87
N ALA A 97 -1.56 -1.13 -1.65
CA ALA A 97 -2.86 -1.34 -1.01
C ALA A 97 -2.84 -0.75 0.40
N ALA A 98 -3.89 -0.01 0.74
CA ALA A 98 -4.15 0.54 2.06
C ALA A 98 -5.28 -0.23 2.74
N ALA A 99 -5.06 -0.68 3.97
CA ALA A 99 -6.11 -1.19 4.85
C ALA A 99 -6.54 -0.08 5.82
N LYS A 100 -7.85 0.04 6.01
CA LYS A 100 -8.47 1.10 6.82
C LYS A 100 -9.05 0.56 8.13
N GLU A 101 -9.25 1.45 9.11
CA GLU A 101 -9.85 1.16 10.42
C GLU A 101 -11.27 0.56 10.31
N ASP A 102 -12.02 0.98 9.29
CA ASP A 102 -13.35 0.44 8.97
C ASP A 102 -13.30 -0.97 8.34
N GLY A 103 -12.12 -1.54 8.18
CA GLY A 103 -11.90 -2.84 7.56
C GLY A 103 -12.02 -2.82 6.04
N SER A 104 -12.07 -1.66 5.40
CA SER A 104 -12.05 -1.54 3.95
C SER A 104 -10.62 -1.50 3.38
N VAL A 105 -10.48 -1.81 2.08
CA VAL A 105 -9.21 -1.75 1.35
C VAL A 105 -9.31 -0.90 0.10
N VAL A 106 -8.30 -0.07 -0.11
CA VAL A 106 -8.12 0.77 -1.31
C VAL A 106 -6.78 0.43 -1.95
N SER A 107 -6.74 0.21 -3.25
CA SER A 107 -5.50 -0.03 -3.99
C SER A 107 -5.27 1.02 -5.09
N TRP A 108 -4.00 1.24 -5.43
CA TRP A 108 -3.59 2.16 -6.51
C TRP A 108 -2.27 1.74 -7.15
N GLY A 109 -1.99 2.29 -8.33
CA GLY A 109 -0.83 1.97 -9.15
C GLY A 109 -1.20 1.10 -10.34
N LYS A 110 -0.32 0.20 -10.74
CA LYS A 110 -0.52 -0.64 -11.93
C LYS A 110 -1.63 -1.67 -11.69
N ALA A 111 -2.73 -1.56 -12.43
CA ALA A 111 -3.88 -2.47 -12.34
C ALA A 111 -3.47 -3.96 -12.44
N ALA A 112 -2.57 -4.30 -13.37
CA ALA A 112 -2.08 -5.67 -13.54
C ALA A 112 -1.28 -6.22 -12.33
N SER A 113 -0.81 -5.36 -11.44
CA SER A 113 -0.15 -5.71 -10.17
C SER A 113 -1.09 -5.58 -8.97
N GLY A 114 -2.40 -5.43 -9.18
CA GLY A 114 -3.39 -5.26 -8.10
C GLY A 114 -3.60 -3.82 -7.64
N GLY A 115 -3.18 -2.84 -8.44
CA GLY A 115 -3.46 -1.42 -8.20
C GLY A 115 -4.90 -0.99 -8.51
N ASP A 116 -5.76 -1.92 -8.92
CA ASP A 116 -7.21 -1.72 -9.04
C ASP A 116 -7.92 -2.91 -8.40
N SER A 117 -8.63 -2.64 -7.30
CA SER A 117 -9.43 -3.60 -6.54
C SER A 117 -10.93 -3.36 -6.68
N SER A 118 -11.36 -2.50 -7.61
CA SER A 118 -12.76 -2.10 -7.77
C SER A 118 -13.70 -3.27 -8.09
N SER A 119 -13.23 -4.28 -8.82
CA SER A 119 -14.00 -5.50 -9.12
C SER A 119 -14.26 -6.38 -7.88
N LEU A 120 -13.62 -6.08 -6.75
CA LEU A 120 -13.75 -6.79 -5.47
C LEU A 120 -14.29 -5.89 -4.37
N ALA A 121 -14.87 -4.73 -4.71
CA ALA A 121 -15.38 -3.76 -3.74
C ALA A 121 -16.28 -4.42 -2.68
N ASP A 122 -17.25 -5.24 -3.07
CA ASP A 122 -18.15 -5.93 -2.14
C ASP A 122 -17.44 -6.85 -1.14
N LYS A 123 -16.27 -7.39 -1.51
CA LYS A 123 -15.48 -8.27 -0.64
C LYS A 123 -14.51 -7.50 0.25
N LEU A 124 -14.12 -6.30 -0.15
CA LEU A 124 -13.08 -5.46 0.45
C LEU A 124 -13.62 -4.16 1.07
N GLN A 125 -14.94 -4.01 1.20
CA GLN A 125 -15.57 -2.83 1.80
C GLN A 125 -15.58 -2.85 3.34
N GLU A 126 -15.37 -4.01 3.96
CA GLU A 126 -15.37 -4.16 5.42
C GLU A 126 -14.70 -5.48 5.85
N GLY A 127 -14.36 -5.58 7.14
CA GLY A 127 -13.93 -6.81 7.80
C GLY A 127 -12.51 -7.27 7.46
N VAL A 128 -11.71 -6.51 6.70
CA VAL A 128 -10.30 -6.81 6.46
C VAL A 128 -9.47 -6.45 7.70
N VAL A 129 -8.67 -7.40 8.18
CA VAL A 129 -7.81 -7.25 9.36
C VAL A 129 -6.32 -7.26 9.04
N GLN A 130 -5.94 -7.75 7.86
CA GLN A 130 -4.56 -7.80 7.40
C GLN A 130 -4.51 -7.72 5.88
N VAL A 131 -3.61 -6.92 5.33
CA VAL A 131 -3.22 -6.99 3.92
C VAL A 131 -1.75 -7.36 3.82
N VAL A 132 -1.43 -8.23 2.87
CA VAL A 132 -0.05 -8.56 2.50
C VAL A 132 0.13 -8.50 0.99
N GLY A 133 1.33 -8.09 0.56
CA GLY A 133 1.74 -8.05 -0.83
C GLY A 133 2.78 -9.12 -1.15
N ASN A 134 2.91 -9.45 -2.43
CA ASN A 134 4.05 -10.19 -2.96
C ASN A 134 4.57 -9.51 -4.23
N VAL A 135 5.39 -10.18 -5.05
CA VAL A 135 5.97 -9.62 -6.29
C VAL A 135 4.97 -9.01 -7.31
N GLY A 136 3.67 -9.33 -7.26
CA GLY A 136 2.70 -8.77 -8.22
C GLY A 136 1.22 -8.91 -7.86
N ALA A 137 0.91 -9.33 -6.64
CA ALA A 137 -0.43 -9.54 -6.14
C ALA A 137 -0.54 -9.15 -4.66
N PHE A 138 -1.78 -9.10 -4.17
CA PHE A 138 -2.10 -8.88 -2.78
C PHE A 138 -3.07 -9.96 -2.29
N ALA A 139 -3.08 -10.15 -0.98
CA ALA A 139 -4.07 -10.94 -0.27
C ALA A 139 -4.53 -10.20 0.99
N ALA A 140 -5.84 -10.22 1.25
CA ALA A 140 -6.48 -9.68 2.43
C ALA A 140 -7.05 -10.82 3.27
N LEU A 141 -6.70 -10.85 4.56
CA LEU A 141 -7.34 -11.67 5.57
C LEU A 141 -8.52 -10.91 6.16
N LYS A 142 -9.67 -11.57 6.25
CA LYS A 142 -10.86 -11.03 6.91
C LYS A 142 -11.00 -11.56 8.34
N ASP A 143 -11.73 -10.83 9.18
CA ASP A 143 -12.06 -11.15 10.56
C ASP A 143 -12.78 -12.51 10.73
N ASN A 144 -13.58 -12.90 9.74
CA ASN A 144 -14.22 -14.21 9.67
C ASN A 144 -13.27 -15.36 9.25
N GLY A 145 -11.98 -15.07 9.07
CA GLY A 145 -10.97 -16.04 8.65
C GLY A 145 -11.00 -16.40 7.16
N SER A 146 -11.75 -15.66 6.34
CA SER A 146 -11.71 -15.81 4.88
C SER A 146 -10.58 -14.99 4.25
N VAL A 147 -10.14 -15.37 3.04
CA VAL A 147 -9.08 -14.67 2.30
C VAL A 147 -9.56 -14.23 0.92
N VAL A 148 -9.23 -12.99 0.56
CA VAL A 148 -9.48 -12.42 -0.77
C VAL A 148 -8.14 -12.08 -1.42
N SER A 149 -7.87 -12.57 -2.63
CA SER A 149 -6.66 -12.27 -3.39
C SER A 149 -6.96 -11.46 -4.65
N TRP A 150 -6.03 -10.59 -5.07
CA TRP A 150 -6.15 -9.84 -6.31
C TRP A 150 -4.79 -9.43 -6.90
N GLY A 151 -4.80 -8.93 -8.14
CA GLY A 151 -3.61 -8.60 -8.91
C GLY A 151 -3.22 -9.70 -9.88
N LYS A 152 -1.92 -9.90 -10.10
CA LYS A 152 -1.44 -10.81 -11.14
C LYS A 152 -1.74 -12.27 -10.79
N ALA A 153 -2.59 -12.91 -11.60
CA ALA A 153 -3.00 -14.31 -11.41
C ALA A 153 -1.82 -15.28 -11.25
N ALA A 154 -0.80 -15.15 -12.12
CA ALA A 154 0.40 -16.01 -12.11
C ALA A 154 1.26 -15.90 -10.84
N THR A 155 1.02 -14.91 -9.98
CA THR A 155 1.76 -14.71 -8.73
C THR A 155 0.81 -14.69 -7.53
N GLY A 156 -0.31 -15.40 -7.59
CA GLY A 156 -1.22 -15.57 -6.45
C GLY A 156 -2.39 -14.58 -6.39
N GLY A 157 -2.58 -13.74 -7.42
CA GLY A 157 -3.78 -12.89 -7.51
C GLY A 157 -5.08 -13.68 -7.74
N ASP A 158 -4.98 -14.91 -8.24
CA ASP A 158 -6.10 -15.83 -8.44
C ASP A 158 -5.97 -17.04 -7.50
N SER A 159 -6.85 -17.12 -6.51
CA SER A 159 -6.95 -18.21 -5.53
C SER A 159 -8.15 -19.12 -5.76
N SER A 160 -8.82 -19.04 -6.92
CA SER A 160 -10.04 -19.78 -7.23
C SER A 160 -9.90 -21.30 -7.09
N SER A 161 -8.73 -21.85 -7.43
CA SER A 161 -8.43 -23.29 -7.31
C SER A 161 -8.45 -23.83 -5.87
N VAL A 162 -8.31 -22.94 -4.89
CA VAL A 162 -8.33 -23.26 -3.45
C VAL A 162 -9.38 -22.48 -2.69
N ALA A 163 -10.36 -21.87 -3.38
CA ALA A 163 -11.35 -20.98 -2.76
C ALA A 163 -12.09 -21.64 -1.59
N ASN A 164 -12.47 -22.92 -1.72
CA ASN A 164 -13.16 -23.66 -0.65
C ASN A 164 -12.31 -23.86 0.62
N LYS A 165 -10.99 -23.70 0.54
CA LYS A 165 -10.08 -23.76 1.69
C LYS A 165 -9.80 -22.40 2.31
N LEU A 166 -10.28 -21.32 1.70
CA LEU A 166 -10.03 -19.94 2.09
C LEU A 166 -11.31 -19.20 2.51
N GLN A 167 -12.40 -19.94 2.79
CA GLN A 167 -13.69 -19.39 3.20
C GLN A 167 -13.76 -19.10 4.70
N GLU A 168 -12.95 -19.76 5.53
CA GLU A 168 -12.89 -19.57 6.97
C GLU A 168 -11.62 -20.22 7.55
N GLY A 169 -11.34 -19.96 8.83
CA GLY A 169 -10.30 -20.66 9.61
C GLY A 169 -8.86 -20.26 9.29
N VAL A 170 -8.63 -19.34 8.34
CA VAL A 170 -7.30 -18.76 8.14
C VAL A 170 -7.02 -17.78 9.28
N VAL A 171 -5.88 -17.95 9.94
CA VAL A 171 -5.45 -17.10 11.06
C VAL A 171 -4.34 -16.13 10.70
N GLN A 172 -3.67 -16.37 9.57
CA GLN A 172 -2.56 -15.56 9.10
C GLN A 172 -2.37 -15.72 7.60
N VAL A 173 -2.09 -14.62 6.91
CA VAL A 173 -1.59 -14.63 5.54
C VAL A 173 -0.19 -14.03 5.51
N VAL A 174 0.71 -14.66 4.76
CA VAL A 174 2.11 -14.23 4.64
C VAL A 174 2.43 -14.07 3.16
N GLY A 175 2.94 -12.90 2.78
CA GLY A 175 3.47 -12.63 1.45
C GLY A 175 4.98 -12.86 1.38
N ASN A 176 5.50 -13.05 0.17
CA ASN A 176 6.94 -12.99 -0.10
C ASN A 176 7.26 -11.67 -0.82
N VAL A 177 7.88 -10.75 -0.09
CA VAL A 177 8.42 -9.49 -0.60
C VAL A 177 9.92 -9.59 -0.80
#